data_AF-B8ERZ2-F1
#
_entry.id   AF-B8ERZ2-F1
#
_cell.length_a   1.000
_cell.length_b   1.000
_cell.length_c   1.000
_cell.angle_alpha   90.00
_cell.angle_beta   90.00
_cell.angle_gamma   90.00
#
_symmetry.space_group_name_H-M   'P 1'
#
loop_
_entity.id
_entity.type
_entity.pdbx_description
1 polymer ?
#
loop_
_entity_poly.entity_id
_entity_poly.type
_entity_poly.pdbx_seq_one_letter_code
_entity_poly.pdbx_strand_id
1 'polypeptide(L)'
;MIQRPIHSGNGCRLRFFRSPRLRPELPWHAVSDLLEVLAYPIEVQLDLLRGLRTGWGRRVATIAVSGGPIVIAPNPFAIELIAPAIEGQLVTPEIQDEYRHAATEALLELIPNIAGDAPYRFLDACHHNSWLGQ
;
A
#
# COMPACT_ATOMS: atom_id res chain seq x y z
N MET A 1 -18.69 3.53 -5.21
CA MET A 1 -18.03 2.89 -6.35
C MET A 1 -17.19 1.74 -5.83
N ILE A 2 -17.35 0.53 -6.36
CA ILE A 2 -16.54 -0.63 -5.96
C ILE A 2 -15.18 -0.53 -6.66
N GLN A 3 -14.10 -0.53 -5.91
CA GLN A 3 -12.74 -0.55 -6.48
C GLN A 3 -12.27 -2.00 -6.70
N ARG A 4 -11.43 -2.19 -7.73
CA ARG A 4 -10.69 -3.44 -7.98
C ARG A 4 -9.21 -3.18 -7.72
N PRO A 5 -8.45 -4.20 -7.27
CA PRO A 5 -7.00 -4.09 -7.18
C PRO A 5 -6.41 -3.75 -8.55
N ILE A 6 -5.40 -2.88 -8.57
CA ILE A 6 -4.62 -2.59 -9.78
C ILE A 6 -3.50 -3.60 -9.98
N HIS A 7 -3.04 -4.25 -8.91
CA HIS A 7 -2.04 -5.31 -8.94
C HIS A 7 -2.15 -6.16 -7.65
N SER A 8 -1.67 -7.40 -7.71
CA SER A 8 -1.56 -8.27 -6.54
C SER A 8 -0.16 -8.88 -6.46
N GLY A 9 0.61 -8.50 -5.43
CA GLY A 9 1.97 -9.00 -5.16
C GLY A 9 1.98 -10.25 -4.27
N ASN A 10 3.17 -10.82 -4.02
CA ASN A 10 3.41 -11.98 -3.15
C ASN A 10 2.48 -13.17 -3.42
N GLY A 11 2.43 -13.62 -4.68
CA GLY A 11 1.59 -14.75 -5.07
C GLY A 11 0.09 -14.49 -4.87
N CYS A 12 -0.34 -13.24 -5.06
CA CYS A 12 -1.71 -12.72 -4.89
C CYS A 12 -2.14 -12.35 -3.46
N ARG A 13 -1.24 -12.36 -2.47
CA ARG A 13 -1.59 -12.05 -1.08
C ARG A 13 -1.64 -10.56 -0.76
N LEU A 14 -0.96 -9.70 -1.53
CA LEU A 14 -0.93 -8.26 -1.28
C LEU A 14 -1.60 -7.46 -2.40
N ARG A 15 -2.81 -6.95 -2.14
CA ARG A 15 -3.54 -6.12 -3.12
C ARG A 15 -3.15 -4.64 -3.04
N PHE A 16 -2.88 -4.06 -4.21
CA PHE A 16 -2.66 -2.63 -4.39
C PHE A 16 -3.84 -1.97 -5.08
N PHE A 17 -4.08 -0.70 -4.77
CA PHE A 17 -5.21 0.10 -5.23
C PHE A 17 -4.74 1.49 -5.63
N ARG A 18 -5.56 2.16 -6.46
CA ARG A 18 -5.40 3.60 -6.70
C ARG A 18 -5.60 4.36 -5.39
N SER A 19 -4.82 5.40 -5.19
CA SER A 19 -5.10 6.35 -4.12
C SER A 19 -6.53 6.89 -4.25
N PRO A 20 -7.28 7.03 -3.15
CA PRO A 20 -8.59 7.66 -3.17
C PRO A 20 -8.51 9.18 -3.38
N ARG A 21 -7.29 9.76 -3.39
CA ARG A 21 -7.06 11.19 -3.59
C ARG A 21 -6.98 11.51 -5.09
N LEU A 22 -7.38 12.73 -5.45
CA LEU A 22 -7.44 13.19 -6.84
C LEU A 22 -6.08 13.62 -7.42
N ARG A 23 -4.97 13.32 -6.74
CA ARG A 23 -3.61 13.68 -7.15
C ARG A 23 -2.78 12.43 -7.46
N PRO A 24 -1.76 12.50 -8.32
CA PRO A 24 -0.81 11.41 -8.53
C PRO A 24 -0.18 11.00 -7.21
N GLU A 25 -0.34 9.74 -6.81
CA GLU A 25 0.29 9.14 -5.63
C GLU A 25 0.73 7.72 -5.99
N LEU A 26 1.70 7.22 -5.24
CA LEU A 26 2.05 5.80 -5.29
C LEU A 26 0.81 4.96 -4.96
N PRO A 27 0.72 3.73 -5.49
CA PRO A 27 -0.30 2.78 -5.11
C PRO A 27 -0.44 2.65 -3.59
N TRP A 28 -1.69 2.57 -3.14
CA TRP A 28 -2.02 2.25 -1.75
C TRP A 28 -2.21 0.75 -1.63
N HIS A 29 -1.88 0.15 -0.50
CA HIS A 29 -2.03 -1.29 -0.27
C HIS A 29 -3.18 -1.57 0.69
N ALA A 30 -3.78 -2.76 0.60
CA ALA A 30 -4.68 -3.27 1.64
C ALA A 30 -3.90 -3.54 2.92
N VAL A 31 -4.35 -2.96 4.04
CA VAL A 31 -3.62 -3.07 5.32
C VAL A 31 -3.71 -4.49 5.87
N SER A 32 -4.88 -5.14 5.80
CA SER A 32 -5.05 -6.53 6.23
C SER A 32 -4.12 -7.49 5.50
N ASP A 33 -3.99 -7.30 4.19
CA ASP A 33 -3.15 -8.11 3.32
C ASP A 33 -1.67 -7.97 3.69
N LEU A 34 -1.21 -6.74 3.93
CA LEU A 34 0.17 -6.49 4.34
C LEU A 34 0.47 -7.11 5.71
N LEU A 35 -0.44 -7.01 6.66
CA LEU A 35 -0.27 -7.61 7.99
C LEU A 35 -0.18 -9.14 7.94
N GLU A 36 -0.96 -9.78 7.06
CA GLU A 36 -0.87 -11.22 6.81
C GLU A 36 0.46 -11.60 6.15
N VAL A 37 0.90 -10.84 5.14
CA VAL A 37 2.20 -11.04 4.48
C VAL A 37 3.37 -10.88 5.46
N LEU A 38 3.26 -9.96 6.41
CA LEU A 38 4.26 -9.74 7.46
C LEU A 38 4.17 -10.73 8.63
N ALA A 39 3.31 -11.73 8.54
CA ALA A 39 3.14 -12.79 9.53
C ALA A 39 2.86 -12.28 10.96
N TYR A 40 2.21 -11.11 11.09
CA TYR A 40 1.76 -10.65 12.40
C TYR A 40 0.73 -11.62 12.99
N PRO A 41 0.79 -11.96 14.29
CA PRO A 41 -0.24 -12.75 14.94
C PRO A 41 -1.61 -12.07 14.84
N ILE A 42 -2.68 -12.86 14.69
CA ILE A 42 -4.02 -12.35 14.40
C ILE A 42 -4.50 -11.32 15.44
N GLU A 43 -4.15 -11.52 16.71
CA GLU A 43 -4.48 -10.62 17.80
C GLU A 43 -3.81 -9.25 17.59
N VAL A 44 -2.55 -9.24 17.19
CA VAL A 44 -1.79 -8.03 16.87
C VAL A 44 -2.37 -7.35 15.63
N GLN A 45 -2.76 -8.12 14.60
CA GLN A 45 -3.40 -7.56 13.41
C GLN A 45 -4.69 -6.82 13.77
N LEU A 46 -5.55 -7.43 14.60
CA LEU A 46 -6.80 -6.82 15.04
C LEU A 46 -6.57 -5.54 15.83
N ASP A 47 -5.58 -5.52 16.71
CA ASP A 47 -5.25 -4.34 17.51
C ASP A 47 -4.65 -3.21 16.66
N LEU A 48 -3.77 -3.53 15.70
CA LEU A 48 -3.27 -2.57 14.72
C LEU A 48 -4.41 -1.99 13.86
N LEU A 49 -5.32 -2.84 13.39
CA LEU A 49 -6.48 -2.41 12.59
C LEU A 49 -7.44 -1.52 13.39
N ARG A 50 -7.61 -1.76 14.69
CA ARG A 50 -8.41 -0.91 15.58
C ARG A 50 -7.73 0.43 15.84
N GLY A 51 -6.41 0.41 16.08
CA GLY A 51 -5.60 1.60 16.37
C GLY A 51 -5.28 2.47 15.16
N LEU A 52 -5.43 1.95 13.95
CA LEU A 52 -5.19 2.65 12.68
C LEU A 52 -5.92 3.98 12.59
N ARG A 53 -7.20 4.02 12.97
CA ARG A 53 -8.00 5.26 12.90
C ARG A 53 -7.53 6.32 13.89
N THR A 54 -7.04 5.92 15.06
CA THR A 54 -6.55 6.86 16.08
C THR A 54 -5.15 7.37 15.77
N GLY A 55 -4.26 6.52 15.23
CA GLY A 55 -2.88 6.91 14.93
C GLY A 55 -2.71 7.61 13.58
N TRP A 56 -3.37 7.11 12.54
CA TRP A 56 -3.18 7.57 11.16
C TRP A 56 -4.34 8.43 10.64
N GLY A 57 -5.50 8.37 11.29
CA GLY A 57 -6.64 9.24 11.01
C GLY A 57 -7.01 9.29 9.53
N ARG A 58 -6.92 10.48 8.92
CA ARG A 58 -7.26 10.73 7.50
C ARG A 58 -6.18 10.28 6.50
N ARG A 59 -5.08 9.67 6.98
CA ARG A 59 -4.00 9.15 6.14
C ARG A 59 -4.27 7.73 5.65
N VAL A 60 -5.31 7.08 6.17
CA VAL A 60 -5.86 5.82 5.62
C VAL A 60 -7.26 6.06 5.08
N ALA A 61 -7.74 5.12 4.25
CA ALA A 61 -9.08 5.19 3.68
C ALA A 61 -9.78 3.84 3.73
N THR A 62 -11.08 3.88 3.95
CA THR A 62 -11.94 2.70 3.77
C THR A 62 -12.55 2.76 2.38
N ILE A 63 -12.31 1.74 1.56
CA ILE A 63 -12.86 1.61 0.21
C ILE A 63 -13.79 0.39 0.12
N ALA A 64 -14.80 0.46 -0.73
CA ALA A 64 -15.65 -0.69 -1.03
C ALA A 64 -14.96 -1.57 -2.09
N VAL A 65 -14.80 -2.86 -1.81
CA VAL A 65 -14.33 -3.85 -2.78
C VAL A 65 -15.32 -5.02 -2.87
N SER A 66 -15.16 -5.88 -3.88
CA SER A 66 -15.93 -7.13 -3.95
C SER A 66 -15.56 -8.01 -2.75
N GLY A 67 -16.52 -8.29 -1.87
CA GLY A 67 -16.29 -9.01 -0.61
C GLY A 67 -16.42 -8.17 0.66
N GLY A 68 -16.57 -6.84 0.53
CA GLY A 68 -16.82 -5.95 1.66
C GLY A 68 -15.90 -4.72 1.68
N PRO A 69 -16.08 -3.81 2.63
CA PRO A 69 -15.18 -2.68 2.80
C PRO A 69 -13.82 -3.14 3.36
N ILE A 70 -12.74 -2.56 2.86
CA ILE A 70 -11.38 -2.78 3.37
C ILE A 70 -10.69 -1.45 3.67
N VAL A 71 -9.67 -1.49 4.54
CA VAL A 71 -8.79 -0.35 4.80
C VAL A 71 -7.57 -0.42 3.89
N ILE A 72 -7.29 0.68 3.21
CA ILE A 72 -6.09 0.88 2.42
C ILE A 72 -5.23 2.01 3.00
N ALA A 73 -3.92 1.92 2.82
CA ALA A 73 -2.96 2.88 3.33
C ALA A 73 -1.85 3.20 2.30
N PRO A 74 -1.24 4.41 2.38
CA PRO A 74 -0.18 4.81 1.48
C PRO A 74 1.14 4.11 1.80
N ASN A 75 2.09 4.17 0.86
CA ASN A 75 3.41 3.55 0.98
C ASN A 75 4.17 3.80 2.30
N PRO A 76 4.19 5.03 2.88
CA PRO A 76 4.84 5.27 4.16
C PRO A 76 4.33 4.38 5.29
N PHE A 77 3.04 4.01 5.26
CA PHE A 77 2.46 3.10 6.24
C PHE A 77 3.08 1.69 6.18
N ALA A 78 3.44 1.22 4.98
CA ALA A 78 4.06 -0.09 4.85
C ALA A 78 5.44 -0.13 5.49
N ILE A 79 6.24 0.94 5.35
CA ILE A 79 7.58 1.01 5.94
C ILE A 79 7.52 0.90 7.46
N GLU A 80 6.56 1.59 8.09
CA GLU A 80 6.32 1.57 9.54
C GLU A 80 5.88 0.19 10.06
N LEU A 81 5.42 -0.70 9.19
CA LEU A 81 5.07 -2.08 9.56
C LEU A 81 6.17 -3.09 9.19
N ILE A 82 6.83 -2.90 8.05
CA ILE A 82 7.85 -3.84 7.57
C ILE A 82 9.08 -3.82 8.48
N ALA A 83 9.54 -2.63 8.91
CA ALA A 83 10.74 -2.53 9.74
C ALA A 83 10.58 -3.28 11.09
N PRO A 84 9.51 -3.06 11.89
CA PRO A 84 9.30 -3.82 13.11
C PRO A 84 9.08 -5.33 12.88
N ALA A 85 8.47 -5.74 11.77
CA ALA A 85 8.29 -7.16 11.46
C ALA A 85 9.62 -7.88 11.22
N ILE A 86 10.59 -7.20 10.57
CA ILE A 86 11.95 -7.71 10.37
C ILE A 86 12.71 -7.74 11.69
N GLU A 87 12.66 -6.65 12.47
CA GLU A 87 13.30 -6.57 13.78
C GLU A 87 12.77 -7.65 14.75
N GLY A 88 11.46 -7.91 14.70
CA GLY A 88 10.79 -8.98 15.43
C GLY A 88 10.97 -10.38 14.83
N GLN A 89 11.74 -10.54 13.75
CA GLN A 89 12.02 -11.81 13.06
C GLN A 89 10.76 -12.56 12.59
N LEU A 90 9.65 -11.84 12.34
CA LEU A 90 8.44 -12.44 11.79
C LEU A 90 8.60 -12.80 10.31
N VAL A 91 9.44 -12.02 9.62
CA VAL A 91 9.78 -12.16 8.21
C VAL A 91 11.26 -11.84 8.00
N THR A 92 11.79 -12.23 6.85
CA THR A 92 13.16 -11.94 6.47
C THR A 92 13.27 -10.57 5.79
N PRO A 93 14.46 -9.92 5.76
CA PRO A 93 14.63 -8.59 5.18
C PRO A 93 14.25 -8.47 3.69
N GLU A 94 14.30 -9.57 2.95
CA GLU A 94 13.96 -9.64 1.52
C GLU A 94 12.51 -9.20 1.24
N ILE A 95 11.63 -9.25 2.25
CA ILE A 95 10.25 -8.76 2.13
C ILE A 95 10.17 -7.27 1.72
N GLN A 96 11.20 -6.47 2.04
CA GLN A 96 11.27 -5.08 1.58
C GLN A 96 11.46 -4.98 0.08
N ASP A 97 12.27 -5.85 -0.51
CA ASP A 97 12.50 -5.90 -1.95
C ASP A 97 11.25 -6.43 -2.67
N GLU A 98 10.63 -7.48 -2.13
CA GLU A 98 9.36 -8.03 -2.66
C GLU A 98 8.24 -6.99 -2.66
N TYR A 99 8.06 -6.28 -1.54
CA TYR A 99 7.08 -5.22 -1.43
C TYR A 99 7.38 -4.08 -2.42
N ARG A 100 8.63 -3.63 -2.52
CA ARG A 100 9.03 -2.58 -3.47
C ARG A 100 8.81 -3.00 -4.91
N HIS A 101 9.11 -4.25 -5.25
CA HIS A 101 8.87 -4.79 -6.58
C HIS A 101 7.38 -4.79 -6.90
N ALA A 102 6.54 -5.35 -6.02
CA ALA A 102 5.08 -5.37 -6.22
C ALA A 102 4.45 -3.96 -6.28
N ALA A 103 4.93 -3.02 -5.46
CA ALA A 103 4.49 -1.63 -5.52
C ALA A 103 4.91 -0.93 -6.82
N THR A 104 6.08 -1.29 -7.36
CA THR A 104 6.56 -0.79 -8.66
C THR A 104 5.69 -1.34 -9.79
N GLU A 105 5.42 -2.63 -9.82
CA GLU A 105 4.50 -3.24 -10.81
C GLU A 105 3.11 -2.60 -10.74
N ALA A 106 2.59 -2.39 -9.52
CA ALA A 106 1.32 -1.68 -9.32
C ALA A 106 1.35 -0.24 -9.83
N LEU A 107 2.48 0.45 -9.73
CA LEU A 107 2.65 1.81 -10.20
C LEU A 107 2.71 1.85 -11.74
N LEU A 108 3.38 0.88 -12.37
CA LEU A 108 3.43 0.76 -13.83
C LEU A 108 2.03 0.62 -14.44
N GLU A 109 1.11 -0.07 -13.76
CA GLU A 109 -0.32 -0.18 -14.14
C GLU A 109 -1.08 1.17 -14.04
N LEU A 110 -0.54 2.15 -13.31
CA LEU A 110 -1.09 3.51 -13.23
C LEU A 110 -0.50 4.44 -14.27
N ILE A 111 0.68 4.12 -14.80
CA ILE A 111 1.34 4.95 -15.80
C ILE A 111 0.50 4.89 -17.08
N PRO A 112 -0.08 6.01 -17.51
CA PRO A 112 -0.82 6.03 -18.75
C PRO A 112 0.15 5.77 -19.92
N ASN A 113 -0.33 5.09 -20.97
CA ASN A 113 0.46 4.78 -22.16
C ASN A 113 0.70 6.04 -23.00
N ILE A 114 1.50 6.97 -22.47
CA ILE A 114 1.75 8.31 -23.01
C ILE A 114 3.22 8.40 -23.45
N ALA A 115 3.44 8.94 -24.65
CA ALA A 115 4.77 9.13 -25.22
C ALA A 115 5.57 10.25 -24.51
N GLY A 116 6.90 10.17 -24.57
CA GLY A 116 7.83 11.19 -24.08
C GLY A 116 8.08 11.12 -22.57
N ASP A 117 8.43 12.25 -21.95
CA ASP A 117 8.86 12.32 -20.54
C ASP A 117 7.69 12.37 -19.52
N ALA A 118 6.45 12.32 -20.00
CA ALA A 118 5.26 12.34 -19.15
C ALA A 118 5.24 11.25 -18.06
N PRO A 119 5.71 10.02 -18.30
CA PRO A 119 5.85 8.99 -17.27
C PRO A 119 6.80 9.40 -16.13
N TYR A 120 7.95 9.99 -16.43
CA TYR A 120 8.92 10.38 -15.40
C TYR A 120 8.39 11.48 -14.48
N ARG A 121 7.74 12.50 -15.05
CA ARG A 121 7.08 13.57 -14.25
C ARG A 121 5.95 13.04 -13.40
N PHE A 122 5.21 12.05 -13.89
CA PHE A 122 4.16 11.38 -13.13
C PHE A 122 4.73 10.61 -11.94
N LEU A 123 5.84 9.89 -12.14
CA LEU A 123 6.55 9.17 -11.08
C LEU A 123 7.06 10.11 -9.98
N ASP A 124 7.72 11.20 -10.35
CA ASP A 124 8.20 12.21 -9.40
C ASP A 124 7.05 12.81 -8.58
N ALA A 125 5.94 13.14 -9.24
CA ALA A 125 4.74 13.64 -8.56
C ALA A 125 4.16 12.60 -7.59
N CYS A 126 4.11 11.32 -7.97
CA CYS A 126 3.66 10.24 -7.11
C CYS A 126 4.51 10.10 -5.86
N HIS A 127 5.85 10.10 -6.01
CA HIS A 127 6.77 10.05 -4.88
C HIS A 127 6.59 11.26 -3.96
N HIS A 128 6.63 12.47 -4.52
CA HIS A 128 6.48 13.71 -3.74
C HIS A 128 5.18 13.73 -2.93
N ASN A 129 4.04 13.43 -3.58
CA ASN A 129 2.73 13.50 -2.93
C ASN A 129 2.51 12.39 -1.88
N SER A 130 3.16 11.24 -2.03
CA SER A 130 3.01 10.12 -1.08
C SER A 130 3.78 10.34 0.21
N TRP A 131 4.94 11.00 0.12
CA TRP A 131 5.86 11.18 1.25
C TRP A 131 5.75 12.57 1.90
N LEU A 132 5.58 13.62 1.10
CA LEU A 132 5.70 15.01 1.55
C LEU A 132 4.36 15.77 1.54
N GLY A 133 3.36 15.25 0.83
CA GLY A 133 2.06 15.92 0.69
C GLY A 133 1.06 15.65 1.83
N GLN A 134 1.53 15.32 3.04
CA GLN A 134 0.67 14.99 4.19
C GLN A 134 0.12 16.22 4.91
#